data_AF-A0A973C6C8-F1
#
_entry.id   AF-A0A973C6C8-F1
#
_cell.length_a   1.000
_cell.length_b   1.000
_cell.length_c   1.000
_cell.angle_alpha   90.00
_cell.angle_beta   90.00
_cell.angle_gamma   90.00
#
_symmetry.space_group_name_H-M   'P 1'
#
loop_
_entity.id
_entity.type
_entity.pdbx_description
1 polymer ?
#
loop_
_entity_poly.entity_id
_entity_poly.type
_entity_poly.pdbx_seq_one_letter_code
_entity_poly.pdbx_strand_id
1 'polypeptide(L)' 'MRYKVKITKEEKPLCEVVIENNDHRTREEILALVLDRFPTAEGFEREVLFSDDEVRYLKSTPTGIEVLALQPIYRSTNS' A
#
# COMPACT_ATOMS: atom_id res chain seq x y z
N MET A 1 -0.78 5.39 -8.22
CA MET A 1 0.16 4.91 -7.20
C MET A 1 -0.44 4.90 -5.80
N ARG A 2 -0.41 3.74 -5.16
CA ARG A 2 -0.68 3.49 -3.73
C ARG A 2 0.57 2.92 -3.08
N TYR A 3 0.77 3.17 -1.79
CA TYR A 3 1.80 2.48 -1.02
C TYR A 3 1.21 1.47 -0.04
N LYS A 4 1.95 0.40 0.20
CA LYS A 4 1.77 -0.48 1.35
C LYS A 4 3.12 -0.60 2.05
N VAL A 5 3.16 -0.30 3.33
CA VAL A 5 4.33 -0.52 4.18
C VAL A 5 4.02 -1.68 5.11
N LYS A 6 4.73 -2.79 4.96
CA LYS A 6 4.66 -3.91 5.92
C LYS A 6 5.71 -3.70 6.99
N ILE A 7 5.31 -3.87 8.25
CA ILE A 7 6.14 -3.57 9.40
C ILE A 7 6.28 -4.84 10.22
N THR A 8 7.52 -5.24 10.45
CA THR A 8 7.90 -6.42 11.23
C THR A 8 8.80 -5.96 12.38
N LYS A 9 8.67 -6.58 13.55
CA LYS A 9 9.58 -6.38 14.69
C LYS A 9 9.87 -7.72 15.34
N GLU A 10 11.14 -7.99 15.67
CA GLU A 10 11.55 -9.27 16.26
C GLU A 10 11.03 -10.47 15.44
N GLU A 11 11.18 -10.40 14.11
CA GLU A 11 10.74 -11.42 13.14
C GLU A 11 9.22 -11.68 13.11
N LYS A 12 8.41 -10.87 13.80
CA LYS A 12 6.95 -10.98 13.83
C LYS A 12 6.29 -9.83 13.07
N PRO A 13 5.29 -10.12 12.21
CA PRO A 13 4.48 -9.09 11.61
C PRO A 13 3.81 -8.24 12.69
N LEU A 14 4.01 -6.93 12.65
CA LEU A 14 3.42 -6.00 13.59
C LEU A 14 2.15 -5.36 13.02
N CYS A 15 2.27 -4.72 11.86
CA CYS A 15 1.15 -4.12 11.16
C CYS A 15 1.46 -3.88 9.68
N GLU A 16 0.41 -3.56 8.92
CA GLU A 16 0.52 -3.03 7.57
C GLU A 16 -0.14 -1.65 7.50
N VAL A 17 0.50 -0.70 6.85
CA VAL A 17 -0.06 0.63 6.59
C VAL A 17 -0.29 0.77 5.09
N VAL A 18 -1.55 1.01 4.71
CA VAL A 18 -1.92 1.28 3.32
C VAL A 18 -2.14 2.78 3.15
N ILE A 19 -1.48 3.37 2.16
CA ILE A 19 -1.56 4.79 1.84
C ILE A 19 -2.19 4.92 0.46
N GLU A 20 -3.47 5.30 0.46
CA GLU A 20 -4.22 5.62 -0.75
C GLU A 20 -4.49 7.12 -0.78
N ASN A 21 -3.76 7.84 -1.63
CA ASN A 21 -4.00 9.25 -1.87
C ASN A 21 -3.71 9.61 -3.34
N ASN A 22 -4.63 10.36 -3.94
CA ASN A 22 -4.53 10.80 -5.33
C ASN A 22 -3.51 11.93 -5.49
N ASP A 23 -3.26 12.73 -4.45
CA ASP A 23 -2.23 13.75 -4.46
C ASP A 23 -0.85 13.14 -4.22
N HIS A 24 0.06 13.35 -5.18
CA HIS A 24 1.40 12.79 -5.14
C HIS A 24 2.19 13.29 -3.94
N ARG A 25 2.19 14.62 -3.71
CA ARG A 25 3.00 15.23 -2.66
C ARG A 25 2.56 14.74 -1.27
N THR A 26 1.26 14.78 -1.02
CA THR A 26 0.69 14.31 0.25
C THR A 26 0.99 12.84 0.48
N ARG A 27 0.97 12.01 -0.57
CA ARG A 27 1.29 10.58 -0.46
C ARG A 27 2.74 10.34 -0.02
N GLU A 28 3.72 11.05 -0.59
CA GLU A 28 5.13 10.95 -0.18
C GLU A 28 5.34 11.43 1.26
N GLU A 29 4.68 12.53 1.65
CA GLU A 29 4.75 13.07 3.01
C GLU A 29 4.18 12.06 4.03
N ILE A 30 3.06 11.40 3.74
CA ILE A 30 2.50 10.33 4.59
C ILE A 30 3.45 9.13 4.66
N LEU A 31 4.06 8.73 3.54
CA LEU A 31 5.04 7.65 3.53
C LEU A 31 6.22 7.96 4.45
N ALA A 32 6.79 9.17 4.36
CA ALA A 32 7.87 9.61 5.23
C ALA A 32 7.48 9.54 6.70
N LEU A 33 6.29 10.04 7.07
CA LEU A 33 5.77 9.98 8.44
C LEU A 33 5.63 8.55 8.96
N VAL A 34 5.16 7.62 8.13
CA VAL A 34 5.08 6.20 8.49
C VAL A 34 6.48 5.64 8.73
N LEU A 35 7.42 5.91 7.83
CA LEU A 35 8.79 5.42 7.95
C LEU A 35 9.49 5.95 9.21
N ASP A 36 9.27 7.22 9.57
CA ASP A 36 9.83 7.83 10.78
C ASP A 36 9.22 7.26 12.08
N ARG A 37 7.94 6.82 12.03
CA ARG A 37 7.26 6.23 13.18
C ARG A 37 7.75 4.81 13.51
N PHE A 38 8.41 4.13 12.57
CA PHE A 38 8.90 2.77 12.71
C PHE A 38 10.40 2.68 12.35
N PRO A 39 11.29 3.34 13.12
CA PRO A 39 12.69 3.47 12.74
C PRO A 39 13.44 2.14 12.81
N THR A 40 14.29 1.85 11.82
CA THR A 40 15.13 0.63 11.81
C THR A 40 16.10 0.56 12.99
N ALA A 41 16.54 1.71 13.52
CA ALA A 41 17.38 1.79 14.70
C ALA A 41 16.74 1.18 15.97
N GLU A 42 15.40 1.07 16.01
CA GLU A 42 14.65 0.44 17.11
C GLU A 42 14.26 -1.02 16.82
N GLY A 43 14.88 -1.62 15.79
CA GLY A 43 14.66 -3.03 15.42
C GLY A 43 13.40 -3.28 14.58
N PHE A 44 12.83 -2.24 13.97
CA PHE A 44 11.74 -2.41 13.00
C PHE A 44 12.28 -2.71 11.60
N GLU A 45 11.78 -3.77 10.99
CA GLU A 45 11.93 -4.01 9.56
C GLU A 45 10.73 -3.44 8.81
N ARG A 46 10.98 -2.81 7.66
CA ARG A 46 9.97 -2.13 6.85
C ARG A 46 10.12 -2.53 5.40
N GLU A 47 9.12 -3.19 4.84
CA GLU A 47 9.03 -3.47 3.40
C GLU A 47 8.08 -2.45 2.77
N VAL A 48 8.61 -1.59 1.88
CA VAL A 48 7.80 -0.64 1.12
C VAL A 48 7.43 -1.25 -0.22
N LEU A 49 6.13 -1.29 -0.49
CA LEU A 49 5.55 -1.77 -1.73
C LEU A 49 4.73 -0.64 -2.36
N PHE A 50 4.69 -0.59 -3.69
CA PHE A 50 3.88 0.36 -4.44
C PHE A 50 2.97 -0.35 -5.44
N SER A 51 1.89 0.31 -5.82
CA SER A 51 0.93 -0.23 -6.79
C SER A 51 0.41 0.88 -7.69
N ASP A 52 0.67 0.75 -8.99
CA ASP A 52 0.04 1.56 -10.05
C ASP A 52 -1.02 0.80 -10.83
N ASP A 53 -1.03 -0.53 -10.69
CA ASP A 53 -1.97 -1.43 -11.34
C ASP A 53 -2.96 -2.02 -10.33
N GLU A 54 -4.14 -2.38 -10.81
CA GLU A 54 -5.13 -3.09 -10.00
C GLU A 54 -5.93 -4.08 -10.84
N VAL A 55 -6.39 -5.15 -10.21
CA VAL A 55 -7.41 -6.05 -10.77
C VAL A 55 -8.78 -5.56 -10.32
N ARG A 56 -9.71 -5.46 -11.28
CA ARG A 56 -11.11 -5.14 -11.00
C ARG A 56 -12.00 -6.33 -11.31
N TYR A 57 -12.86 -6.70 -10.37
CA TYR A 57 -13.90 -7.68 -10.60
C TYR A 57 -15.16 -6.95 -11.02
N LEU A 58 -15.62 -7.21 -12.23
CA LEU A 58 -16.73 -6.49 -12.85
C LEU A 58 -17.89 -7.45 -13.12
N LYS A 59 -19.10 -6.96 -12.92
CA LYS A 59 -20.34 -7.65 -13.30
C LYS A 59 -21.09 -6.83 -14.34
N SER A 60 -21.37 -7.45 -15.47
CA SER A 60 -22.30 -6.87 -16.45
C SER A 60 -23.73 -6.98 -15.91
N THR A 61 -24.46 -5.88 -15.94
CA THR A 61 -25.89 -5.81 -15.60
C THR A 61 -26.67 -5.29 -16.81
N PRO A 62 -28.00 -5.44 -16.83
CA PRO A 62 -28.82 -4.87 -17.91
C PRO A 62 -28.72 -3.34 -18.04
N THR A 63 -28.33 -2.65 -16.97
CA THR A 63 -28.22 -1.18 -16.92
C THR A 63 -26.79 -0.65 -16.99
N GLY A 64 -25.78 -1.53 -17.01
CA GLY A 64 -24.38 -1.12 -17.11
C GLY A 64 -23.38 -2.11 -16.52
N ILE A 65 -22.32 -1.57 -15.92
CA ILE A 65 -21.26 -2.33 -15.29
C ILE A 65 -21.21 -1.97 -13.80
N GLU A 66 -21.18 -2.99 -12.96
CA GLU A 66 -20.98 -2.86 -11.51
C GLU A 66 -19.56 -3.32 -11.14
N VAL A 67 -18.86 -2.53 -10.32
CA VAL A 67 -17.57 -2.91 -9.75
C VAL A 67 -17.82 -3.66 -8.44
N LEU A 68 -17.49 -4.95 -8.42
CA LEU A 68 -17.68 -5.81 -7.26
C LEU A 68 -16.52 -5.72 -6.27
N ALA A 69 -15.29 -5.63 -6.79
CA ALA A 69 -14.09 -5.54 -5.98
C ALA A 69 -12.94 -4.88 -6.75
N LEU A 70 -12.02 -4.26 -6.00
CA LEU A 70 -10.79 -3.64 -6.48
C LEU A 70 -9.63 -4.20 -5.65
N GLN A 71 -8.61 -4.74 -6.32
CA GLN A 71 -7.43 -5.30 -5.68
C GLN A 71 -6.16 -4.70 -6.28
N PRO A 72 -5.44 -3.82 -5.53
CA PRO A 72 -4.17 -3.28 -5.99
C PRO A 72 -3.11 -4.38 -6.13
N ILE A 73 -2.34 -4.34 -7.23
CA ILE A 73 -1.20 -5.22 -7.45
C ILE A 73 0.05 -4.53 -6.93
N TYR A 74 0.53 -4.97 -5.77
CA TYR A 74 1.71 -4.40 -5.12
C TYR A 74 3.01 -5.01 -5.65
N ARG A 75 4.01 -4.17 -5.88
CA ARG A 75 5.36 -4.52 -6.30
C ARG A 75 6.39 -3.90 -5.34
N SER A 76 7.55 -4.54 -5.20
CA SER A 76 8.64 -4.00 -4.40
C SER A 76 9.31 -2.84 -5.12
N THR A 77 9.71 -1.81 -4.39
CA THR A 77 10.53 -0.69 -4.93
C THR A 77 11.93 -1.12 -5.34
N ASN A 78 12.37 -2.33 -4.96
CA ASN A 78 13.72 -2.85 -5.22
C ASN A 78 13.80 -3.76 -6.45
N SER A 79 12.79 -3.76 -7.33
CA SER A 79 12.73 -4.59 -8.54
C SER A 79 13.30 -3.89 -9.77
#